data_AF-A0A3C1X025-F1
#
_entry.id   AF-A0A3C1X025-F1
#
_cell.length_a   1.000
_cell.length_b   1.000
_cell.length_c   1.000
_cell.angle_alpha   90.00
_cell.angle_beta   90.00
_cell.angle_gamma   90.00
#
_symmetry.space_group_name_H-M   'P 1'
#
loop_
_entity.id
_entity.type
_entity.pdbx_description
1 polymer ?
#
loop_
_entity_poly.entity_id
_entity_poly.type
_entity_poly.pdbx_seq_one_letter_code
_entity_poly.pdbx_strand_id
1 'polypeptide(L)'
;KISDTKLDYLKDLFESQNKITVIKNMARISELKETTTGIVVTGIIVPAIGVATLISYTTQEIDNYCANIKNTIDLEKKVFNKVVSLDAQMQENYHQQCEVSLKDKVKKGLKKLQTAKK
;
A
#
# COMPACT_ATOMS: atom_id res chain seq x y z
N LYS A 1 8.99 13.48 35.85
CA LYS A 1 8.09 12.31 35.75
C LYS A 1 6.87 12.73 34.94
N ILE A 2 6.58 12.07 33.81
CA ILE A 2 5.31 12.27 33.11
C ILE A 2 4.22 11.62 33.99
N SER A 3 3.08 12.28 34.17
CA SER A 3 1.94 11.68 34.89
C SER A 3 1.29 10.61 34.02
N ASP A 4 0.75 9.56 34.63
CA ASP A 4 0.16 8.43 33.90
C ASP A 4 -0.91 8.90 32.90
N THR A 5 -1.75 9.87 33.27
CA THR A 5 -2.73 10.49 32.36
C THR A 5 -2.12 11.18 31.14
N LYS A 6 -0.93 11.80 31.28
CA LYS A 6 -0.24 12.44 30.14
C LYS A 6 0.39 11.38 29.25
N LEU A 7 0.87 10.27 29.82
CA LEU A 7 1.41 9.15 29.06
C LEU A 7 0.30 8.47 28.24
N ASP A 8 -0.86 8.22 28.84
CA ASP A 8 -2.02 7.64 28.16
C ASP A 8 -2.50 8.54 27.03
N TYR A 9 -2.61 9.85 27.28
CA TYR A 9 -2.99 10.81 26.23
C TYR A 9 -2.00 10.83 25.05
N LEU A 10 -0.69 10.77 25.32
CA LEU A 10 0.32 10.72 24.25
C LEU A 10 0.25 9.41 23.46
N LYS A 11 -0.06 8.30 24.13
CA LYS A 11 -0.28 7.01 23.48
C LYS A 11 -1.50 7.06 22.57
N ASP A 12 -2.63 7.56 23.06
CA ASP A 12 -3.86 7.68 22.25
C ASP A 12 -3.66 8.60 21.02
N LEU A 13 -2.96 9.72 21.20
CA LEU A 13 -2.59 10.61 20.09
C LEU A 13 -1.73 9.89 19.06
N PHE A 14 -0.73 9.15 19.50
CA PHE A 14 0.18 8.41 18.64
C PHE A 14 -0.56 7.29 17.89
N GLU A 15 -1.40 6.52 18.57
CA GLU A 15 -2.23 5.47 17.96
C GLU A 15 -3.18 6.05 16.90
N SER A 16 -3.84 7.17 17.22
CA SER A 16 -4.75 7.88 16.30
C SER A 16 -4.02 8.41 15.06
N GLN A 17 -2.86 9.06 15.24
CA GLN A 17 -2.05 9.58 14.14
C GLN A 17 -1.55 8.46 13.21
N ASN A 18 -1.07 7.36 13.78
CA ASN A 18 -0.61 6.23 13.00
C ASN A 18 -1.75 5.57 12.22
N LYS A 19 -2.91 5.38 12.86
CA LYS A 19 -4.10 4.85 12.20
C LYS A 19 -4.53 5.71 11.01
N ILE A 20 -4.59 7.03 11.18
CA ILE A 20 -4.90 7.96 10.09
C ILE A 20 -3.86 7.86 8.96
N THR A 21 -2.58 7.79 9.32
CA THR A 21 -1.48 7.68 8.35
C THR A 21 -1.61 6.41 7.53
N VAL A 22 -1.82 5.27 8.17
CA VAL A 22 -1.96 3.98 7.50
C VAL A 22 -3.20 3.96 6.60
N ILE A 23 -4.36 4.41 7.08
CA ILE A 23 -5.60 4.49 6.29
C ILE A 23 -5.39 5.34 5.02
N LYS A 24 -4.75 6.50 5.14
CA LYS A 24 -4.46 7.37 3.99
C LYS A 24 -3.55 6.68 2.97
N ASN A 25 -2.47 6.03 3.41
CA ASN A 25 -1.57 5.32 2.51
C ASN A 25 -2.27 4.15 1.83
N MET A 26 -3.10 3.38 2.55
CA MET A 26 -3.88 2.28 1.97
C MET A 26 -4.89 2.76 0.93
N ALA A 27 -5.58 3.88 1.19
CA ALA A 27 -6.48 4.49 0.22
C ALA A 27 -5.75 4.90 -1.06
N ARG A 28 -4.57 5.54 -0.94
CA ARG A 28 -3.74 5.89 -2.10
C ARG A 28 -3.30 4.69 -2.91
N ILE A 29 -2.91 3.60 -2.26
CA ILE A 29 -2.57 2.35 -2.97
C ILE A 29 -3.80 1.82 -3.75
N SER A 30 -5.00 1.86 -3.16
CA SER A 30 -6.23 1.44 -3.85
C SER A 30 -6.53 2.30 -5.07
N GLU A 31 -6.49 3.62 -4.93
CA GLU A 31 -6.71 4.59 -6.03
C GLU A 31 -5.74 4.36 -7.19
N LEU A 32 -4.45 4.15 -6.87
CA LEU A 32 -3.41 3.89 -7.86
C LEU A 32 -3.66 2.58 -8.61
N LYS A 33 -4.02 1.51 -7.88
CA LYS A 33 -4.31 0.21 -8.50
C LYS A 33 -5.53 0.28 -9.41
N GLU A 34 -6.62 0.87 -8.94
CA GLU A 34 -7.86 1.04 -9.70
C GLU A 34 -7.60 1.83 -10.99
N THR A 35 -6.88 2.96 -10.88
CA THR A 35 -6.51 3.79 -12.02
C THR A 35 -5.69 3.01 -13.05
N THR A 36 -4.64 2.29 -12.61
CA THR A 36 -3.82 1.49 -13.54
C THR A 36 -4.60 0.35 -14.16
N THR A 37 -5.43 -0.38 -13.41
CA THR A 37 -6.29 -1.43 -13.98
C THR A 37 -7.29 -0.87 -14.97
N GLY A 38 -7.90 0.29 -14.68
CA GLY A 38 -8.82 0.97 -15.59
C GLY A 38 -8.16 1.35 -16.91
N ILE A 39 -6.91 1.82 -16.88
CA ILE A 39 -6.15 2.17 -18.10
C ILE A 39 -5.80 0.95 -18.93
N VAL A 40 -5.43 -0.17 -18.29
CA VAL A 40 -5.13 -1.42 -18.99
C VAL A 40 -6.39 -2.02 -19.63
N VAL A 41 -7.54 -1.95 -18.95
CA VAL A 41 -8.82 -2.47 -19.45
C VAL A 41 -9.40 -1.61 -20.56
N THR A 42 -9.27 -0.28 -20.45
CA THR A 42 -9.85 0.65 -21.42
C THR A 42 -9.04 0.82 -22.69
N GLY A 43 -7.79 0.34 -22.78
CA GLY A 43 -7.08 -0.05 -24.03
C GLY A 43 -7.06 0.88 -25.26
N ILE A 44 -7.61 2.10 -25.21
CA ILE A 44 -8.16 2.71 -26.43
C ILE A 44 -7.19 3.65 -27.18
N ILE A 45 -6.31 4.45 -26.56
CA ILE A 45 -5.43 5.40 -27.32
C ILE A 45 -4.15 5.79 -26.57
N VAL A 46 -3.36 4.84 -26.05
CA VAL A 46 -2.09 5.20 -25.38
C VAL A 46 -0.95 4.39 -25.95
N PRO A 47 0.15 5.01 -26.43
CA PRO A 47 1.32 4.29 -26.92
C PRO A 47 1.80 3.28 -25.87
N ALA A 48 2.19 2.08 -26.29
CA ALA A 48 2.63 1.01 -25.39
C ALA A 48 3.79 1.44 -24.45
N ILE A 49 4.64 2.36 -24.92
CA ILE A 49 5.71 2.99 -24.10
C ILE A 49 5.11 3.82 -22.96
N GLY A 50 4.07 4.60 -23.23
CA GLY A 50 3.37 5.41 -22.21
C GLY A 50 2.68 4.55 -21.15
N VAL A 51 2.10 3.41 -21.55
CA VAL A 51 1.49 2.45 -20.62
C VAL A 51 2.54 1.78 -19.73
N ALA A 52 3.68 1.36 -20.28
CA ALA A 52 4.76 0.75 -19.50
C ALA A 52 5.36 1.72 -18.49
N THR A 53 5.62 2.97 -18.92
CA THR A 53 6.11 4.05 -18.05
C THR A 53 5.12 4.33 -16.93
N LEU A 54 3.82 4.43 -17.23
CA LEU A 54 2.78 4.67 -16.23
C LEU A 54 2.68 3.52 -15.21
N ILE A 55 2.68 2.26 -15.67
CA ILE A 55 2.69 1.10 -14.77
C ILE A 55 3.92 1.12 -13.86
N SER A 56 5.09 1.49 -14.38
CA SER A 56 6.32 1.61 -13.59
C SER A 56 6.19 2.69 -12.52
N TYR A 57 5.70 3.88 -12.86
CA TYR A 57 5.45 4.97 -11.91
C TYR A 57 4.46 4.56 -10.82
N THR A 58 3.33 3.97 -11.20
CA THR A 58 2.33 3.49 -10.24
C THR A 58 2.92 2.43 -9.31
N THR A 59 3.72 1.49 -9.84
CA THR A 59 4.37 0.47 -9.02
C THR A 59 5.31 1.11 -7.99
N GLN A 60 6.11 2.10 -8.41
CA GLN A 60 7.01 2.81 -7.51
C GLN A 60 6.26 3.60 -6.42
N GLU A 61 5.17 4.28 -6.76
CA GLU A 61 4.35 4.99 -5.78
C GLU A 61 3.65 4.03 -4.80
N ILE A 62 3.17 2.89 -5.28
CA ILE A 62 2.63 1.84 -4.41
C ILE A 62 3.71 1.34 -3.45
N ASP A 63 4.93 1.07 -3.93
CA ASP A 63 6.05 0.65 -3.09
C ASP A 63 6.41 1.72 -2.04
N ASN A 64 6.36 3.01 -2.39
CA ASN A 64 6.56 4.13 -1.46
C ASN A 64 5.49 4.14 -0.35
N TYR A 65 4.22 4.00 -0.70
CA TYR A 65 3.13 3.96 0.28
C TYR A 65 3.19 2.71 1.16
N CYS A 66 3.58 1.56 0.59
CA CYS A 66 3.82 0.34 1.34
C CYS A 66 4.98 0.49 2.34
N ALA A 67 6.07 1.16 1.95
CA ALA A 67 7.19 1.46 2.84
C ALA A 67 6.77 2.40 3.99
N ASN A 68 5.92 3.40 3.72
CA ASN A 68 5.38 4.26 4.77
C ASN A 68 4.56 3.49 5.80
N ILE A 69 3.66 2.60 5.34
CA ILE A 69 2.87 1.74 6.24
C ILE A 69 3.80 0.83 7.05
N LYS A 70 4.81 0.23 6.42
CA LYS A 70 5.81 -0.60 7.10
C LYS A 70 6.57 0.18 8.18
N ASN A 71 7.01 1.39 7.89
CA ASN A 71 7.70 2.24 8.87
C ASN A 71 6.80 2.55 10.07
N THR A 72 5.51 2.81 9.85
CA THR A 72 4.54 3.00 10.94
C THR A 72 4.37 1.73 11.77
N ILE A 73 4.19 0.57 11.14
CA ILE A 73 4.07 -0.73 11.81
C ILE A 73 5.32 -1.04 12.66
N ASP A 74 6.50 -0.81 12.11
CA ASP A 74 7.77 -1.10 12.78
C ASP A 74 7.97 -0.16 13.98
N LEU A 75 7.54 1.11 13.86
CA LEU A 75 7.55 2.05 14.98
C LEU A 75 6.57 1.63 16.09
N GLU A 76 5.37 1.16 15.73
CA GLU A 76 4.39 0.65 16.72
C GLU A 76 4.90 -0.58 17.45
N LYS A 77 5.52 -1.52 16.73
CA LYS A 77 6.16 -2.68 17.35
C LYS A 77 7.28 -2.24 18.30
N LYS A 78 8.06 -1.21 17.93
CA LYS A 78 9.13 -0.70 18.80
C LYS A 78 8.61 -0.01 20.06
N VAL A 79 7.52 0.75 19.96
CA VAL A 79 6.98 1.58 21.06
C VAL A 79 6.00 0.79 21.95
N PHE A 80 5.16 -0.06 21.35
CA PHE A 80 4.07 -0.77 22.04
C PHE A 80 4.21 -2.28 22.05
N ASN A 81 5.22 -2.84 21.38
CA ASN A 81 5.38 -4.30 21.18
C ASN A 81 4.19 -4.97 20.48
N LYS A 82 3.36 -4.20 19.77
CA LYS A 82 2.24 -4.69 18.98
C LYS A 82 1.87 -3.68 17.89
N VAL A 83 1.15 -4.14 16.88
CA VAL A 83 0.52 -3.28 15.88
C VAL A 83 -0.81 -2.75 16.45
N VAL A 84 -1.04 -1.46 16.33
CA VAL A 84 -2.21 -0.76 16.90
C VAL A 84 -2.96 0.06 15.85
N SER A 85 -2.29 0.50 14.78
CA SER A 85 -2.91 1.25 13.68
C SER A 85 -3.79 0.42 12.75
N LEU A 86 -3.53 -0.90 12.66
CA LEU A 86 -4.21 -1.79 11.72
C LEU A 86 -5.05 -2.82 12.46
N ASP A 87 -6.35 -2.88 12.13
CA ASP A 87 -7.17 -4.03 12.46
C ASP A 87 -6.83 -5.25 11.59
N ALA A 88 -7.42 -6.41 11.89
CA ALA A 88 -7.13 -7.67 11.19
C ALA A 88 -7.38 -7.58 9.68
N GLN A 89 -8.47 -6.92 9.26
CA GLN A 89 -8.79 -6.74 7.85
C GLN A 89 -7.76 -5.84 7.16
N MET A 90 -7.35 -4.76 7.81
CA MET A 90 -6.33 -3.87 7.27
C MET A 90 -4.95 -4.55 7.19
N GLN A 91 -4.59 -5.39 8.16
CA GLN A 91 -3.34 -6.17 8.13
C GLN A 91 -3.33 -7.17 6.97
N GLU A 92 -4.43 -7.90 6.77
CA GLU A 92 -4.57 -8.80 5.63
C GLU A 92 -4.47 -8.01 4.32
N ASN A 93 -5.14 -6.87 4.23
CA ASN A 93 -5.11 -6.04 3.04
C ASN A 93 -3.70 -5.51 2.77
N TYR A 94 -2.99 -4.99 3.77
CA TYR A 94 -1.58 -4.62 3.65
C TYR A 94 -0.73 -5.80 3.18
N HIS A 95 -0.87 -6.99 3.78
CA HIS A 95 -0.15 -8.19 3.36
C HIS A 95 -0.40 -8.50 1.87
N GLN A 96 -1.66 -8.57 1.45
CA GLN A 96 -2.03 -8.88 0.06
C GLN A 96 -1.59 -7.83 -0.95
N GLN A 97 -1.47 -6.57 -0.52
CA GLN A 97 -1.21 -5.43 -1.38
C GLN A 97 0.25 -5.03 -1.48
N CYS A 98 1.02 -5.22 -0.40
CA CYS A 98 2.38 -4.74 -0.23
C CYS A 98 3.41 -5.87 -0.06
N GLU A 99 3.04 -6.97 0.60
CA GLU A 99 3.96 -8.08 0.87
C GLU A 99 3.82 -9.19 -0.20
N VAL A 100 2.58 -9.47 -0.63
CA VAL A 100 2.29 -10.33 -1.78
C VAL A 100 2.51 -9.51 -3.04
N SER A 101 3.74 -9.59 -3.55
CA SER A 101 4.30 -8.78 -4.64
C SER A 101 3.31 -8.45 -5.77
N LEU A 102 3.03 -7.15 -5.94
CA LEU A 102 2.39 -6.62 -7.16
C LEU A 102 3.19 -7.03 -8.41
N LYS A 103 4.52 -7.10 -8.28
CA LYS A 103 5.46 -7.60 -9.29
C LYS A 103 5.13 -9.04 -9.71
N ASP A 104 4.77 -9.92 -8.77
CA ASP A 104 4.37 -11.31 -9.11
C ASP A 104 3.01 -11.38 -9.80
N LYS A 105 2.06 -10.53 -9.40
CA LYS A 105 0.74 -10.43 -10.05
C LYS A 105 0.85 -9.84 -11.47
N VAL A 106 1.65 -8.79 -11.65
CA VAL A 106 1.93 -8.13 -12.94
C VAL A 106 2.75 -9.05 -13.85
N LYS A 107 3.78 -9.74 -13.34
CA LYS A 107 4.58 -10.71 -14.10
C LYS A 107 3.74 -11.91 -14.56
N LYS A 108 2.79 -12.38 -13.74
CA LYS A 108 1.78 -13.36 -14.18
C LYS A 108 0.85 -12.80 -15.25
N GLY A 109 0.37 -11.57 -15.10
CA GLY A 109 -0.51 -10.90 -16.09
C GLY A 109 0.17 -10.70 -17.46
N LEU A 110 1.40 -10.18 -17.47
CA LEU A 110 2.21 -10.00 -18.68
C LEU A 110 2.50 -11.33 -19.39
N LYS A 111 2.85 -12.39 -18.64
CA LYS A 111 3.04 -13.73 -19.22
C LYS A 111 1.78 -14.25 -19.91
N LYS A 112 0.59 -14.07 -19.30
CA LYS A 112 -0.69 -14.48 -19.89
C LYS A 112 -1.02 -13.73 -21.18
N LEU A 113 -0.74 -12.43 -21.24
CA LEU A 113 -0.93 -11.60 -22.45
C LEU A 113 0.02 -12.00 -23.59
N GLN A 114 1.25 -12.43 -23.28
CA GLN A 114 2.20 -12.92 -24.28
C GLN A 114 1.79 -14.30 -24.84
N THR A 115 1.22 -15.18 -24.02
CA THR A 115 0.72 -16.48 -24.47
C THR A 115 -0.60 -16.41 -25.23
N ALA A 116 -1.44 -15.40 -24.99
CA ALA A 116 -2.71 -15.20 -25.69
C ALA A 116 -2.55 -14.57 -27.10
N LYS A 117 -1.35 -14.08 -27.45
CA LYS A 117 -1.00 -13.55 -28.78
C LYS A 117 -0.45 -14.62 -29.74
N LYS A 118 -0.51 -15.91 -29.37
CA LYS A 118 -0.05 -17.04 -30.18
C LYS A 118 -1.21 -17.89 -30.66
#